data_AF-A0A1I0DMV6-F1
#
_entry.id   AF-A0A1I0DMV6-F1
#
_cell.length_a   1.000
_cell.length_b   1.000
_cell.length_c   1.000
_cell.angle_alpha   90.00
_cell.angle_beta   90.00
_cell.angle_gamma   90.00
#
_symmetry.space_group_name_H-M   'P 1'
#
loop_
_entity.id
_entity.type
_entity.pdbx_description
1 polymer ?
#
loop_
_entity_poly.entity_id
_entity_poly.type
_entity_poly.pdbx_seq_one_letter_code
_entity_poly.pdbx_strand_id
1 'polypeptide(L)'
;MTGRERALGGTYVDLIRDGADVADDYGAEYDRRVWKALNSTAISAMQAGYDFARWTSFLDEAASSLGRQARRAGGRKERSTRAYRQLLGKVWDNAEKFVKAHPLPTDAEVAVRIAGVREFVADADVDIAASQRAVLAAACDLAEQHGTTRPALPLHELVARTGLTQKAVRHALAKSDGEGLLTRERAGDVRRRRAALYRLPSPATLAGARTPPKTGLCAPRAQSYVPLNRRDTSVTASVTDADAADRKRQQDRERQRRHRLHGRGDHSLCTHPANPMLAASGLPVHVPHQRATTSATPTTEENDTVNLTDLARANAEINRLKDEIREDLRAELLAELGLADRHTAPVRHLRPVDDRATSPSMETAR
;
A
#
# COMPACT_ATOMS: atom_id res chain seq x y z
N MET A 1 17.40 17.45 7.77
CA MET A 1 16.36 16.51 8.28
C MET A 1 15.15 16.43 7.33
N THR A 2 15.29 15.84 6.15
CA THR A 2 14.19 15.76 5.15
C THR A 2 13.82 14.32 4.72
N GLY A 3 14.41 13.30 5.37
CA GLY A 3 14.22 11.90 5.03
C GLY A 3 12.95 11.21 5.57
N ARG A 4 11.96 11.94 6.10
CA ARG A 4 10.78 11.33 6.79
C ARG A 4 9.45 11.40 6.04
N GLU A 5 9.40 12.01 4.86
CA GLU A 5 8.22 11.90 3.96
C GLU A 5 8.15 10.55 3.21
N ARG A 6 9.03 9.59 3.57
CA ARG A 6 9.37 8.37 2.82
C ARG A 6 8.23 7.38 2.57
N ALA A 7 7.10 7.42 3.26
CA ALA A 7 6.21 6.26 3.26
C ALA A 7 4.72 6.52 2.97
N LEU A 8 4.23 7.75 3.12
CA LEU A 8 2.81 8.05 2.87
C LEU A 8 2.57 9.06 1.75
N GLY A 9 3.63 9.73 1.26
CA GLY A 9 3.53 10.83 0.28
C GLY A 9 4.56 10.78 -0.83
N GLY A 10 5.08 9.60 -1.19
CA GLY A 10 5.96 9.50 -2.35
C GLY A 10 5.19 9.89 -3.62
N THR A 11 5.74 10.80 -4.42
CA THR A 11 5.18 11.36 -5.67
C THR A 11 4.59 10.30 -6.62
N TYR A 12 5.03 9.05 -6.49
CA TYR A 12 4.73 7.98 -7.42
C TYR A 12 3.79 6.89 -6.89
N VAL A 13 3.52 6.80 -5.58
CA VAL A 13 2.54 5.83 -5.00
C VAL A 13 1.89 6.35 -3.71
N ASP A 14 0.87 7.20 -3.81
CA ASP A 14 0.04 7.61 -2.67
C ASP A 14 -1.28 6.83 -2.65
N LEU A 15 -1.34 5.69 -1.96
CA LEU A 15 -2.57 4.90 -1.89
C LEU A 15 -3.67 5.59 -1.09
N ILE A 16 -3.34 6.52 -0.20
CA ILE A 16 -4.32 7.24 0.63
C ILE A 16 -5.16 8.16 -0.28
N ARG A 17 -4.50 8.96 -1.12
CA ARG A 17 -5.18 9.86 -2.07
C ARG A 17 -5.87 9.13 -3.21
N ASP A 18 -5.24 8.08 -3.75
CA ASP A 18 -5.74 7.42 -4.97
C ASP A 18 -6.73 6.29 -4.71
N GLY A 19 -6.76 5.74 -3.49
CA GLY A 19 -7.56 4.58 -3.16
C GLY A 19 -7.00 3.26 -3.72
N ALA A 20 -7.63 2.17 -3.30
CA ALA A 20 -7.46 0.86 -3.88
C ALA A 20 -8.05 0.80 -5.30
N ASP A 21 -7.46 -0.03 -6.15
CA ASP A 21 -7.99 -0.32 -7.49
C ASP A 21 -9.13 -1.33 -7.38
N VAL A 22 -10.35 -0.80 -7.21
CA VAL A 22 -11.57 -1.55 -6.90
C VAL A 22 -12.58 -1.61 -8.05
N ALA A 23 -12.22 -1.05 -9.22
CA ALA A 23 -13.01 -1.05 -10.47
C ALA A 23 -14.52 -1.33 -10.31
N ASP A 24 -15.00 -2.43 -10.89
CA ASP A 24 -16.38 -2.94 -10.82
C ASP A 24 -16.54 -4.02 -9.74
N ASP A 25 -15.59 -4.13 -8.80
CA ASP A 25 -15.63 -5.16 -7.76
C ASP A 25 -16.61 -4.77 -6.66
N TYR A 26 -17.32 -5.77 -6.13
CA TYR A 26 -18.28 -5.58 -5.04
C TYR A 26 -18.14 -6.67 -3.97
N GLY A 27 -18.74 -6.43 -2.80
CA GLY A 27 -18.79 -7.42 -1.72
C GLY A 27 -17.42 -7.77 -1.17
N ALA A 28 -17.14 -9.07 -1.02
CA ALA A 28 -15.92 -9.56 -0.38
C ALA A 28 -14.64 -9.24 -1.17
N GLU A 29 -14.70 -9.19 -2.51
CA GLU A 29 -13.53 -8.85 -3.32
C GLU A 29 -13.14 -7.38 -3.15
N TYR A 30 -14.13 -6.49 -3.18
CA TYR A 30 -13.95 -5.07 -2.87
C TYR A 30 -13.27 -4.89 -1.51
N ASP A 31 -13.84 -5.51 -0.47
CA ASP A 31 -13.33 -5.40 0.90
C ASP A 31 -11.91 -5.95 1.03
N ARG A 32 -11.58 -7.04 0.33
CA ARG A 32 -10.23 -7.61 0.30
C ARG A 32 -9.22 -6.65 -0.33
N ARG A 33 -9.57 -5.98 -1.44
CA ARG A 33 -8.67 -5.02 -2.11
C ARG A 33 -8.45 -3.77 -1.27
N VAL A 34 -9.51 -3.24 -0.66
CA VAL A 34 -9.42 -2.11 0.27
C VAL A 34 -8.59 -2.49 1.50
N TRP A 35 -8.82 -3.67 2.09
CA TRP A 35 -8.01 -4.18 3.19
C TRP A 35 -6.53 -4.26 2.83
N LYS A 36 -6.18 -4.84 1.67
CA LYS A 36 -4.79 -4.96 1.21
C LYS A 36 -4.14 -3.58 1.06
N ALA A 37 -4.85 -2.60 0.50
CA ALA A 37 -4.37 -1.23 0.37
C ALA A 37 -4.17 -0.54 1.73
N LEU A 38 -5.16 -0.65 2.63
CA LEU A 38 -5.04 -0.12 3.99
C LEU A 38 -3.84 -0.72 4.72
N ASN A 39 -3.68 -2.05 4.67
CA ASN A 39 -2.55 -2.74 5.28
C ASN A 39 -1.22 -2.29 4.71
N SER A 40 -1.13 -2.11 3.38
CA SER A 40 0.07 -1.55 2.75
C SER A 40 0.38 -0.14 3.27
N THR A 41 -0.63 0.74 3.41
CA THR A 41 -0.42 2.10 3.93
C THR A 41 -0.05 2.11 5.41
N ALA A 42 -0.62 1.22 6.22
CA ALA A 42 -0.30 1.09 7.64
C ALA A 42 1.14 0.61 7.84
N ILE A 43 1.58 -0.41 7.08
CA ILE A 43 2.97 -0.89 7.09
C ILE A 43 3.91 0.27 6.74
N SER A 44 3.63 0.99 5.66
CA SER A 44 4.42 2.15 5.26
C SER A 44 4.43 3.24 6.35
N ALA A 45 3.28 3.54 6.96
CA ALA A 45 3.19 4.53 8.02
C ALA A 45 4.08 4.18 9.22
N MET A 46 4.01 2.94 9.70
CA MET A 46 4.83 2.44 10.81
C MET A 46 6.31 2.49 10.49
N GLN A 47 6.68 2.10 9.28
CA GLN A 47 8.04 2.15 8.79
C GLN A 47 8.61 3.58 8.71
N ALA A 48 7.76 4.59 8.54
CA ALA A 48 8.12 6.00 8.68
C ALA A 48 8.10 6.54 10.12
N GLY A 49 7.73 5.71 11.11
CA GLY A 49 7.60 6.11 12.50
C GLY A 49 6.33 6.88 12.82
N TYR A 50 5.28 6.77 12.01
CA TYR A 50 3.97 7.31 12.34
C TYR A 50 3.22 6.39 13.31
N ASP A 51 2.41 6.99 14.17
CA ASP A 51 1.49 6.28 15.04
C ASP A 51 0.12 6.07 14.38
N PHE A 52 -0.75 5.33 15.08
CA PHE A 52 -2.10 5.02 14.61
C PHE A 52 -2.94 6.29 14.42
N ALA A 53 -2.83 7.25 15.33
CA ALA A 53 -3.62 8.49 15.28
C ALA A 53 -3.27 9.31 14.03
N ARG A 54 -1.98 9.47 13.74
CA ARG A 54 -1.48 10.21 12.58
C ARG A 54 -1.82 9.49 11.28
N TRP A 55 -1.64 8.18 11.19
CA TRP A 55 -2.05 7.42 10.00
C TRP A 55 -3.55 7.53 9.73
N THR A 56 -4.39 7.42 10.77
CA THR A 56 -5.84 7.54 10.60
C THR A 56 -6.28 8.96 10.23
N SER A 57 -5.57 10.00 10.69
CA SER A 57 -5.87 11.38 10.28
C SER A 57 -5.78 11.58 8.76
N PHE A 58 -4.77 11.00 8.09
CA PHE A 58 -4.66 11.04 6.63
C PHE A 58 -5.79 10.29 5.91
N LEU A 59 -6.37 9.25 6.54
CA LEU A 59 -7.51 8.55 5.99
C LEU A 59 -8.83 9.30 6.20
N ASP A 60 -8.91 10.12 7.24
CA ASP A 60 -10.08 10.94 7.55
C ASP A 60 -10.12 12.24 6.73
N GLU A 61 -9.02 12.62 6.06
CA GLU A 61 -8.99 13.75 5.15
C GLU A 61 -10.01 13.63 4.01
N ALA A 62 -10.68 14.74 3.68
CA ALA A 62 -11.67 14.78 2.60
C ALA A 62 -11.08 14.37 1.24
N ALA A 63 -9.78 14.57 1.02
CA ALA A 63 -9.08 14.16 -0.19
C ALA A 63 -8.83 12.64 -0.27
N SER A 64 -8.94 11.90 0.84
CA SER A 64 -8.60 10.48 0.92
C SER A 64 -9.61 9.58 0.19
N SER A 65 -9.26 9.14 -1.02
CA SER A 65 -10.08 8.16 -1.74
C SER A 65 -10.09 6.81 -1.02
N LEU A 66 -8.97 6.41 -0.39
CA LEU A 66 -8.91 5.17 0.37
C LEU A 66 -9.77 5.22 1.64
N GLY A 67 -9.77 6.36 2.34
CA GLY A 67 -10.67 6.58 3.47
C GLY A 67 -12.14 6.46 3.08
N ARG A 68 -12.54 7.11 1.98
CA ARG A 68 -13.90 7.00 1.43
C ARG A 68 -14.26 5.55 1.05
N GLN A 69 -13.34 4.81 0.43
CA GLN A 69 -13.55 3.40 0.09
C GLN A 69 -13.66 2.52 1.35
N ALA A 70 -12.80 2.74 2.34
CA ALA A 70 -12.81 2.03 3.60
C ALA A 70 -14.09 2.27 4.41
N ARG A 71 -14.75 3.42 4.22
CA ARG A 71 -16.08 3.68 4.80
C ARG A 71 -17.21 2.94 4.08
N ARG A 72 -17.01 2.35 2.90
CA ARG A 72 -18.06 1.61 2.16
C ARG A 72 -17.90 0.09 2.30
N ALA A 73 -18.79 -0.58 3.03
CA ALA A 73 -18.87 -2.03 3.09
C ALA A 73 -19.30 -2.64 1.76
N GLY A 74 -18.45 -3.50 1.21
CA GLY A 74 -18.67 -4.17 -0.09
C GLY A 74 -18.93 -3.20 -1.24
N GLY A 75 -18.47 -1.94 -1.11
CA GLY A 75 -18.66 -0.87 -2.09
C GLY A 75 -20.06 -0.24 -2.14
N ARG A 76 -21.01 -0.66 -1.29
CA ARG A 76 -22.44 -0.24 -1.41
C ARG A 76 -23.00 0.45 -0.17
N LYS A 77 -22.69 -0.06 1.03
CA LYS A 77 -23.27 0.45 2.29
C LYS A 77 -22.24 1.24 3.05
N GLU A 78 -22.62 2.38 3.64
CA GLU A 78 -21.73 3.07 4.55
C GLU A 78 -21.57 2.28 5.86
N ARG A 79 -20.32 2.08 6.27
CA ARG A 79 -19.97 1.46 7.55
C ARG A 79 -20.26 2.46 8.66
N SER A 80 -20.75 1.97 9.79
CA SER A 80 -20.82 2.81 10.99
C SER A 80 -19.42 3.26 11.42
N THR A 81 -19.32 4.41 12.08
CA THR A 81 -18.05 4.95 12.60
C THR A 81 -17.32 3.92 13.47
N ARG A 82 -18.07 3.18 14.31
CA ARG A 82 -17.51 2.11 15.15
C ARG A 82 -16.91 0.98 14.30
N ALA A 83 -17.62 0.49 13.28
CA ALA A 83 -17.14 -0.59 12.43
C ALA A 83 -15.92 -0.16 11.60
N TYR A 84 -15.90 1.10 11.14
CA TYR A 84 -14.75 1.70 10.46
C TYR A 84 -13.52 1.78 11.37
N ARG A 85 -13.66 2.31 12.59
CA ARG A 85 -12.55 2.37 13.56
C ARG A 85 -12.03 0.98 13.96
N GLN A 86 -12.92 0.01 14.13
CA GLN A 86 -12.52 -1.39 14.37
C GLN A 86 -11.76 -2.00 13.20
N LEU A 87 -12.17 -1.72 11.96
CA LEU A 87 -11.45 -2.14 10.75
C LEU A 87 -10.03 -1.55 10.75
N LEU A 88 -9.89 -0.24 11.00
CA LEU A 88 -8.58 0.42 11.04
C LEU A 88 -7.68 -0.15 12.13
N GLY A 89 -8.22 -0.39 13.34
CA GLY A 89 -7.47 -1.01 14.43
C GLY A 89 -6.92 -2.38 14.05
N LYS A 90 -7.77 -3.26 13.49
CA LYS A 90 -7.33 -4.59 13.03
C LYS A 90 -6.26 -4.53 11.93
N VAL A 91 -6.38 -3.58 11.01
CA VAL A 91 -5.36 -3.38 9.96
C VAL A 91 -4.05 -2.93 10.60
N TRP A 92 -4.09 -2.01 11.56
CA TRP A 92 -2.91 -1.55 12.27
C TRP A 92 -2.23 -2.68 13.03
N ASP A 93 -2.96 -3.47 13.81
CA ASP A 93 -2.41 -4.61 14.55
C ASP A 93 -1.74 -5.64 13.60
N ASN A 94 -2.35 -5.86 12.43
CA ASN A 94 -1.80 -6.75 11.42
C ASN A 94 -0.52 -6.18 10.77
N ALA A 95 -0.49 -4.88 10.50
CA ALA A 95 0.70 -4.20 10.02
C ALA A 95 1.83 -4.25 11.06
N GLU A 96 1.52 -4.09 12.35
CA GLU A 96 2.51 -4.14 13.44
C GLU A 96 3.16 -5.52 13.51
N LYS A 97 2.35 -6.58 13.48
CA LYS A 97 2.84 -7.97 13.43
C LYS A 97 3.72 -8.20 12.19
N PHE A 98 3.31 -7.67 11.04
CA PHE A 98 4.07 -7.80 9.80
C PHE A 98 5.43 -7.10 9.88
N VAL A 99 5.47 -5.85 10.37
CA VAL A 99 6.70 -5.07 10.52
C VAL A 99 7.65 -5.70 11.54
N LYS A 100 7.12 -6.22 12.66
CA LYS A 100 7.91 -6.97 13.65
C LYS A 100 8.55 -8.23 13.04
N ALA A 101 7.80 -8.95 12.20
CA ALA A 101 8.31 -10.14 11.51
C ALA A 101 9.25 -9.83 10.33
N HIS A 102 9.11 -8.66 9.71
CA HIS A 102 9.87 -8.25 8.54
C HIS A 102 10.40 -6.82 8.75
N PRO A 103 11.45 -6.66 9.57
CA PRO A 103 12.06 -5.35 9.78
C PRO A 103 12.55 -4.77 8.45
N LEU A 104 12.49 -3.45 8.32
CA LEU A 104 13.06 -2.78 7.17
C LEU A 104 14.56 -3.03 7.11
N PRO A 105 15.14 -3.12 5.90
CA PRO A 105 16.58 -3.14 5.77
C PRO A 105 17.16 -1.84 6.38
N THR A 106 18.26 -1.99 7.09
CA THR A 106 18.97 -0.84 7.68
C THR A 106 19.55 0.04 6.57
N ASP A 107 19.79 1.33 6.85
CA ASP A 107 20.42 2.23 5.86
C ASP A 107 21.76 1.68 5.35
N ALA A 108 22.51 0.97 6.21
CA ALA A 108 23.73 0.26 5.83
C ALA A 108 23.47 -0.88 4.84
N GLU A 109 22.44 -1.70 5.05
CA GLU A 109 22.05 -2.77 4.11
C GLU A 109 21.57 -2.22 2.76
N VAL A 110 20.83 -1.11 2.78
CA VAL A 110 20.43 -0.40 1.55
C VAL A 110 21.68 0.07 0.80
N ALA A 111 22.62 0.71 1.50
CA ALA A 111 23.88 1.18 0.91
C ALA A 111 24.73 0.03 0.33
N VAL A 112 24.89 -1.08 1.05
CA VAL A 112 25.60 -2.27 0.57
C VAL A 112 24.96 -2.82 -0.71
N ARG A 113 23.62 -2.86 -0.78
CA ARG A 113 22.93 -3.32 -1.98
C ARG A 113 23.15 -2.38 -3.16
N ILE A 114 23.03 -1.06 -2.95
CA ILE A 114 23.27 -0.06 -4.00
C ILE A 114 24.73 -0.14 -4.49
N ALA A 115 25.69 -0.24 -3.57
CA ALA A 115 27.11 -0.38 -3.88
C ALA A 115 27.39 -1.63 -4.73
N GLY A 116 26.82 -2.78 -4.36
CA GLY A 116 27.00 -4.02 -5.13
C GLY A 116 26.44 -3.94 -6.56
N VAL A 117 25.30 -3.25 -6.75
CA VAL A 117 24.77 -3.00 -8.10
C VAL A 117 25.68 -2.04 -8.88
N ARG A 118 26.18 -0.97 -8.23
CA ARG A 118 27.11 -0.02 -8.87
C ARG A 118 28.42 -0.69 -9.29
N GLU A 119 28.99 -1.54 -8.45
CA GLU A 119 30.19 -2.30 -8.76
C GLU A 119 29.95 -3.25 -9.95
N PHE A 120 28.83 -3.98 -9.95
CA PHE A 120 28.44 -4.84 -11.07
C PHE A 120 28.26 -4.06 -12.38
N VAL A 121 27.70 -2.85 -12.33
CA VAL A 121 27.54 -1.98 -13.51
C VAL A 121 28.85 -1.35 -13.97
N ALA A 122 29.82 -1.17 -13.07
CA ALA A 122 31.15 -0.64 -13.39
C ALA A 122 32.09 -1.70 -13.99
N ASP A 123 31.83 -2.98 -13.75
CA ASP A 123 32.62 -4.11 -14.24
C ASP A 123 32.53 -4.22 -15.77
N ALA A 124 33.65 -3.97 -16.46
CA ALA A 124 33.72 -3.98 -17.91
C ALA A 124 33.57 -5.39 -18.52
N ASP A 125 33.87 -6.44 -17.74
CA ASP A 125 33.86 -7.83 -18.22
C ASP A 125 32.44 -8.43 -18.24
N VAL A 126 31.47 -7.76 -17.61
CA VAL A 126 30.06 -8.18 -17.61
C VAL A 126 29.41 -7.86 -18.97
N ASP A 127 28.88 -8.88 -19.65
CA ASP A 127 28.16 -8.70 -20.92
C ASP A 127 26.74 -8.13 -20.70
N ILE A 128 26.67 -6.81 -20.48
CA ILE A 128 25.43 -6.04 -20.39
C ILE A 128 25.47 -4.84 -21.34
N ALA A 129 24.34 -4.59 -22.01
CA ALA A 129 24.25 -3.49 -22.97
C ALA A 129 24.45 -2.13 -22.28
N ALA A 130 25.10 -1.19 -22.97
CA ALA A 130 25.36 0.16 -22.45
C ALA A 130 24.09 0.88 -21.97
N SER A 131 22.95 0.68 -22.66
CA SER A 131 21.65 1.23 -22.24
C SER A 131 21.14 0.63 -20.92
N GLN A 132 21.40 -0.65 -20.66
CA GLN A 132 21.04 -1.30 -19.39
C GLN A 132 21.94 -0.80 -18.26
N ARG A 133 23.25 -0.65 -18.51
CA ARG A 133 24.20 -0.02 -17.56
C ARG A 133 23.72 1.37 -17.15
N ALA A 134 23.37 2.22 -18.11
CA ALA A 134 22.88 3.58 -17.85
C ALA A 134 21.58 3.59 -17.01
N VAL A 135 20.62 2.71 -17.33
CA VAL A 135 19.36 2.62 -16.58
C VAL A 135 19.57 2.07 -15.17
N LEU A 136 20.45 1.08 -14.99
CA LEU A 136 20.78 0.53 -13.68
C LEU A 136 21.48 1.57 -12.80
N ALA A 137 22.43 2.33 -13.36
CA ALA A 137 23.08 3.44 -12.65
C ALA A 137 22.05 4.50 -12.19
N ALA A 138 21.17 4.94 -13.09
CA ALA A 138 20.11 5.89 -12.74
C ALA A 138 19.12 5.33 -11.70
N ALA A 139 18.84 4.03 -11.72
CA ALA A 139 18.01 3.37 -10.71
C ALA A 139 18.70 3.34 -9.34
N CYS A 140 20.03 3.14 -9.29
CA CYS A 140 20.83 3.26 -8.06
C CYS A 140 20.80 4.68 -7.50
N ASP A 141 20.89 5.71 -8.34
CA ASP A 141 20.84 7.10 -7.89
C ASP A 141 19.48 7.46 -7.28
N LEU A 142 18.39 6.99 -7.89
CA LEU A 142 17.04 7.12 -7.34
C LEU A 142 16.86 6.34 -6.03
N ALA A 143 17.42 5.13 -5.96
CA ALA A 143 17.41 4.31 -4.76
C ALA A 143 18.15 5.00 -3.61
N GLU A 144 19.30 5.61 -3.88
CA GLU A 144 20.09 6.36 -2.90
C GLU A 144 19.35 7.61 -2.44
N GLN A 145 18.85 8.42 -3.39
CA GLN A 145 18.08 9.63 -3.09
C GLN A 145 16.87 9.36 -2.18
N HIS A 146 16.19 8.23 -2.40
CA HIS A 146 15.02 7.85 -1.62
C HIS A 146 15.33 6.93 -0.42
N GLY A 147 16.58 6.47 -0.27
CA GLY A 147 16.97 5.53 0.78
C GLY A 147 16.20 4.21 0.72
N THR A 148 16.03 3.63 -0.47
CA THR A 148 15.21 2.42 -0.69
C THR A 148 15.89 1.42 -1.60
N THR A 149 15.66 0.13 -1.35
CA THR A 149 16.06 -0.94 -2.29
C THR A 149 15.02 -1.16 -3.40
N ARG A 150 13.90 -0.43 -3.36
CA ARG A 150 12.78 -0.54 -4.27
C ARG A 150 12.46 0.81 -4.93
N PRO A 151 13.35 1.36 -5.78
CA PRO A 151 13.14 2.67 -6.37
C PRO A 151 11.90 2.69 -7.28
N ALA A 152 11.17 3.80 -7.22
CA ALA A 152 10.19 4.15 -8.23
C ALA A 152 10.94 4.70 -9.45
N LEU A 153 10.67 4.13 -10.64
CA LEU A 153 11.39 4.48 -11.86
C LEU A 153 10.48 5.19 -12.87
N PRO A 154 10.20 6.50 -12.70
CA PRO A 154 9.42 7.27 -13.65
C PRO A 154 10.18 7.44 -14.97
N LEU A 155 9.51 7.12 -16.09
CA LEU A 155 10.15 7.14 -17.41
C LEU A 155 10.74 8.50 -17.79
N HIS A 156 10.08 9.60 -17.44
CA HIS A 156 10.54 10.94 -17.80
C HIS A 156 11.84 11.30 -17.07
N GLU A 157 11.97 10.90 -15.81
CA GLU A 157 13.18 11.14 -15.02
C GLU A 157 14.34 10.25 -15.47
N LEU A 158 14.06 8.99 -15.82
CA LEU A 158 15.06 8.11 -16.41
C LEU A 158 15.59 8.64 -17.74
N VAL A 159 14.72 9.17 -18.61
CA VAL A 159 15.13 9.82 -19.85
C VAL A 159 16.05 11.01 -19.56
N ALA A 160 15.66 11.87 -18.60
CA ALA A 160 16.47 13.02 -18.22
C ALA A 160 17.85 12.64 -17.66
N ARG A 161 17.91 11.60 -16.81
CA ARG A 161 19.17 11.14 -16.18
C ARG A 161 20.10 10.38 -17.11
N THR A 162 19.53 9.57 -18.02
CA THR A 162 20.33 8.69 -18.89
C THR A 162 20.65 9.31 -20.25
N GLY A 163 19.93 10.35 -20.67
CA GLY A 163 20.00 10.90 -22.03
C GLY A 163 19.44 9.97 -23.12
N LEU A 164 18.89 8.81 -22.75
CA LEU A 164 18.33 7.84 -23.68
C LEU A 164 16.93 8.26 -24.14
N THR A 165 16.53 7.81 -25.33
CA THR A 165 15.14 7.97 -25.79
C THR A 165 14.17 7.17 -24.92
N GLN A 166 12.92 7.61 -24.80
CA GLN A 166 11.91 6.90 -24.02
C GLN A 166 11.71 5.43 -24.47
N LYS A 167 11.81 5.16 -25.78
CA LYS A 167 11.75 3.79 -26.34
C LYS A 167 12.93 2.94 -25.85
N ALA A 168 14.13 3.50 -25.88
CA ALA A 168 15.34 2.81 -25.39
C ALA A 168 15.26 2.51 -23.89
N VAL A 169 14.80 3.47 -23.07
CA VAL A 169 14.60 3.26 -21.63
C VAL A 169 13.60 2.13 -21.36
N ARG A 170 12.45 2.10 -22.05
CA ARG A 170 11.47 1.02 -21.88
C ARG A 170 12.04 -0.34 -22.25
N HIS A 171 12.77 -0.41 -23.36
CA HIS A 171 13.40 -1.65 -23.82
C HIS A 171 14.47 -2.12 -22.83
N ALA A 172 15.33 -1.22 -22.36
CA ALA A 172 16.36 -1.53 -21.36
C ALA A 172 15.73 -2.02 -20.04
N LEU A 173 14.68 -1.36 -19.53
CA LEU A 173 13.95 -1.81 -18.34
C LEU A 173 13.35 -3.20 -18.53
N ALA A 174 12.71 -3.47 -19.67
CA ALA A 174 12.10 -4.77 -19.95
C ALA A 174 13.15 -5.88 -20.07
N LYS A 175 14.29 -5.58 -20.70
CA LYS A 175 15.41 -6.51 -20.83
C LYS A 175 16.07 -6.80 -19.47
N SER A 176 16.34 -5.76 -18.67
CA SER A 176 16.85 -5.92 -17.31
C SER A 176 15.88 -6.67 -16.39
N ASP A 177 14.57 -6.53 -16.57
CA ASP A 177 13.55 -7.32 -15.86
C ASP A 177 13.59 -8.80 -16.27
N GLY A 178 13.71 -9.08 -17.57
CA GLY A 178 13.82 -10.44 -18.11
C GLY A 178 15.12 -11.16 -17.71
N GLU A 179 16.21 -10.42 -17.56
CA GLU A 179 17.52 -10.95 -17.14
C GLU A 179 17.69 -10.99 -15.61
N GLY A 180 16.70 -10.52 -14.85
CA GLY A 180 16.75 -10.49 -13.38
C GLY A 180 17.72 -9.44 -12.80
N LEU A 181 18.24 -8.52 -13.62
CA LEU A 181 19.08 -7.39 -13.20
C LEU A 181 18.26 -6.31 -12.48
N LEU A 182 16.97 -6.25 -12.76
CA LEU A 182 15.95 -5.58 -11.96
C LEU A 182 14.77 -6.53 -11.87
N THR A 183 13.91 -6.38 -10.85
CA THR A 183 12.65 -7.12 -10.81
C THR A 183 11.50 -6.16 -10.62
N ARG A 184 10.56 -6.14 -11.56
CA ARG A 184 9.37 -5.30 -11.44
C ARG A 184 8.39 -5.89 -10.42
N GLU A 185 8.27 -5.24 -9.27
CA GLU A 185 7.31 -5.66 -8.23
C GLU A 185 5.91 -5.11 -8.49
N ARG A 186 5.82 -3.90 -9.08
CA ARG A 186 4.53 -3.25 -9.37
C ARG A 186 4.58 -2.53 -10.70
N ALA A 187 3.58 -2.77 -11.54
CA ALA A 187 3.35 -1.99 -12.74
C ALA A 187 2.98 -0.54 -12.39
N GLY A 188 3.51 0.41 -13.17
CA GLY A 188 3.10 1.80 -13.09
C GLY A 188 1.72 2.03 -13.71
N ASP A 189 1.10 3.16 -13.38
CA ASP A 189 -0.18 3.58 -13.96
C ASP A 189 0.00 4.94 -14.63
N VAL A 190 -0.04 4.96 -15.97
CA VAL A 190 0.12 6.17 -16.77
C VAL A 190 -1.01 7.16 -16.51
N ARG A 191 -2.25 6.69 -16.30
CA ARG A 191 -3.41 7.56 -16.08
C ARG A 191 -3.29 8.33 -14.77
N ARG A 192 -2.67 7.69 -13.77
CA ARG A 192 -2.40 8.27 -12.44
C ARG A 192 -0.99 8.85 -12.32
N ARG A 193 -0.23 8.96 -13.42
CA ARG A 193 1.17 9.44 -13.45
C ARG A 193 2.10 8.69 -12.49
N ARG A 194 1.83 7.41 -12.25
CA ARG A 194 2.60 6.56 -11.34
C ARG A 194 3.71 5.82 -12.07
N ALA A 195 4.90 5.87 -11.50
CA ALA A 195 6.03 5.07 -11.93
C ALA A 195 5.83 3.58 -11.57
N ALA A 196 6.48 2.69 -12.32
CA ALA A 196 6.61 1.31 -11.91
C ALA A 196 7.63 1.21 -10.76
N LEU A 197 7.36 0.29 -9.82
CA LEU A 197 8.30 -0.03 -8.73
C LEU A 197 9.15 -1.22 -9.15
N TYR A 198 10.45 -1.04 -9.04
CA TYR A 198 11.44 -2.07 -9.30
C TYR A 198 12.22 -2.37 -8.04
N ARG A 199 12.68 -3.61 -7.90
CA ARG A 199 13.57 -4.04 -6.84
C ARG A 199 14.99 -4.14 -7.38
N LEU A 200 15.95 -3.58 -6.64
CA LEU A 200 17.37 -3.80 -6.89
C LEU A 200 17.76 -5.24 -6.49
N PRO A 201 18.55 -5.94 -7.32
CA PRO A 201 18.98 -7.30 -7.03
C PRO A 201 19.88 -7.34 -5.80
N SER A 202 19.93 -8.49 -5.13
CA SER A 202 20.89 -8.68 -4.05
C SER A 202 22.29 -8.91 -4.63
N PRO A 203 23.38 -8.58 -3.90
CA PRO A 203 24.74 -8.87 -4.35
C PRO A 203 24.96 -10.36 -4.69
N ALA A 204 24.31 -11.27 -3.94
CA ALA A 204 24.35 -12.71 -4.21
C ALA A 204 23.69 -13.07 -5.56
N THR A 205 22.62 -12.38 -5.94
CA THR A 205 21.94 -12.56 -7.23
C THR A 205 22.84 -12.10 -8.37
N LEU A 206 23.53 -10.97 -8.20
CA LEU A 206 24.48 -10.44 -9.18
C LEU A 206 25.70 -11.34 -9.37
N ALA A 207 26.22 -11.94 -8.29
CA ALA A 207 27.31 -12.91 -8.37
C ALA A 207 26.94 -14.12 -9.24
N GLY A 208 25.69 -14.58 -9.17
CA GLY A 208 25.17 -15.62 -10.07
C GLY A 208 25.16 -15.19 -11.53
N ALA A 209 24.80 -13.93 -11.82
CA ALA A 209 24.75 -13.37 -13.17
C ALA A 209 26.14 -13.15 -13.81
N ARG A 210 27.19 -12.95 -13.00
CA ARG A 210 28.59 -12.89 -13.49
C ARG A 210 29.09 -14.21 -14.04
N THR A 211 28.47 -15.33 -13.66
CA THR A 211 28.88 -16.64 -14.18
C THR A 211 28.32 -16.74 -15.59
N PRO A 212 29.16 -16.75 -16.66
CA PRO A 212 28.65 -17.01 -17.99
C PRO A 212 27.89 -18.33 -17.93
N PRO A 213 26.75 -18.49 -18.64
CA PRO A 213 26.08 -19.78 -18.70
C PRO A 213 27.18 -20.76 -19.07
N LYS A 214 27.46 -21.73 -18.19
CA LYS A 214 28.47 -22.76 -18.47
C LYS A 214 28.11 -23.24 -19.86
N THR A 215 28.97 -22.91 -20.81
CA THR A 215 28.98 -23.46 -22.15
C THR A 215 29.34 -24.91 -21.95
N GLY A 216 28.41 -25.66 -21.36
CA GLY A 216 28.33 -27.07 -21.51
C GLY A 216 28.33 -27.24 -23.00
N LEU A 217 29.37 -27.90 -23.47
CA LEU A 217 29.52 -28.45 -24.80
C LEU A 217 28.31 -29.36 -25.09
N CYS A 218 27.12 -28.80 -25.24
CA CYS A 218 26.15 -29.33 -26.16
C CYS A 218 26.73 -28.97 -27.52
N ALA A 219 27.63 -29.84 -27.99
CA ALA A 219 27.89 -30.01 -29.39
C ALA A 219 26.56 -29.86 -30.14
N PRO A 220 26.53 -29.14 -31.28
CA PRO A 220 25.34 -29.13 -32.11
C PRO A 220 24.96 -30.59 -32.32
N ARG A 221 23.79 -30.98 -31.80
CA ARG A 221 23.22 -32.30 -32.11
C ARG A 221 23.20 -32.33 -33.62
N ALA A 222 24.07 -33.16 -34.21
CA ALA A 222 24.10 -33.39 -35.63
C ALA A 222 22.67 -33.74 -36.01
N GLN A 223 21.96 -32.75 -36.59
CA GLN A 223 20.70 -33.00 -37.24
C GLN A 223 21.12 -33.84 -38.44
N SER A 224 20.94 -35.15 -38.31
CA SER A 224 20.96 -36.05 -39.44
C SER A 224 20.00 -35.45 -40.47
N TYR A 225 20.60 -34.89 -41.51
CA TYR A 225 19.90 -34.39 -42.67
C TYR A 225 19.18 -35.59 -43.29
N VAL A 226 17.90 -35.73 -42.98
CA VAL A 226 17.01 -36.64 -43.71
C VAL A 226 16.64 -35.89 -44.98
N PRO A 227 17.04 -36.37 -46.18
CA PRO A 227 16.62 -35.73 -47.43
C PRO A 227 15.12 -35.97 -47.58
N LEU A 228 14.32 -34.94 -47.32
CA LEU A 228 12.91 -34.98 -47.66
C LEU A 228 12.79 -34.88 -49.18
N ASN A 229 12.26 -35.95 -49.75
CA ASN A 229 11.88 -36.05 -51.15
C ASN A 229 11.08 -34.83 -51.59
N ARG A 230 11.65 -34.16 -52.59
CA ARG A 230 11.02 -33.20 -53.49
C ARG A 230 9.72 -33.80 -54.04
N ARG A 231 8.58 -33.27 -53.62
CA ARG A 231 7.33 -33.35 -54.37
C ARG A 231 6.86 -31.95 -54.66
N ASP A 232 6.90 -31.64 -55.95
CA ASP A 232 6.31 -30.47 -56.55
C ASP A 232 4.85 -30.33 -56.14
N THR A 233 4.47 -29.19 -55.58
CA THR A 233 3.13 -28.63 -55.74
C THR A 233 3.22 -27.10 -55.63
N SER A 234 2.97 -26.46 -56.77
CA SER A 234 2.64 -25.07 -56.92
C SER A 234 1.38 -24.71 -56.11
N VAL A 235 1.47 -23.76 -55.17
CA VAL A 235 0.30 -23.06 -54.62
C VAL A 235 0.62 -21.58 -54.43
N THR A 236 0.33 -20.80 -55.47
CA THR A 236 -0.04 -19.39 -55.38
C THR A 236 -1.53 -19.29 -55.10
N ALA A 237 -1.91 -18.84 -53.89
CA ALA A 237 -3.21 -18.30 -53.44
C ALA A 237 -3.31 -18.61 -51.94
N SER A 238 -3.54 -17.70 -50.99
CA SER A 238 -4.73 -16.86 -50.87
C SER A 238 -4.58 -16.05 -49.57
N VAL A 239 -4.18 -14.77 -49.67
CA VAL A 239 -4.06 -13.85 -48.51
C VAL A 239 -5.41 -13.17 -48.20
N THR A 240 -6.47 -13.46 -48.96
CA THR A 240 -7.74 -12.74 -48.91
C THR A 240 -8.79 -13.31 -47.94
N ASP A 241 -8.64 -14.55 -47.48
CA ASP A 241 -9.68 -15.21 -46.66
C ASP A 241 -9.51 -14.99 -45.15
N ALA A 242 -8.29 -14.75 -44.68
CA ALA A 242 -8.03 -14.45 -43.27
C ALA A 242 -8.58 -13.07 -42.86
N ASP A 243 -8.45 -12.08 -43.74
CA ASP A 243 -8.97 -10.72 -43.50
C ASP A 243 -10.49 -10.64 -43.57
N ALA A 244 -11.14 -11.51 -44.35
CA ALA A 244 -12.61 -11.57 -44.42
C ALA A 244 -13.22 -12.13 -43.12
N ALA A 245 -12.56 -13.11 -42.49
CA ALA A 245 -13.00 -13.69 -41.23
C ALA A 245 -12.92 -12.69 -40.06
N ASP A 246 -11.90 -11.83 -40.04
CA ASP A 246 -11.70 -10.87 -38.95
C ASP A 246 -12.69 -9.69 -39.04
N ARG A 247 -13.01 -9.21 -40.25
CA ARG A 247 -14.05 -8.19 -40.47
C ARG A 247 -15.44 -8.66 -40.01
N LYS A 248 -15.79 -9.93 -40.24
CA LYS A 248 -17.08 -10.50 -39.80
C LYS A 248 -17.19 -10.55 -38.27
N ARG A 249 -16.10 -10.93 -37.58
CA ARG A 249 -16.04 -10.91 -36.10
C ARG A 249 -16.17 -9.50 -35.53
N GLN A 250 -15.62 -8.51 -36.22
CA GLN A 250 -15.71 -7.11 -35.80
C GLN A 250 -17.14 -6.56 -35.95
N GLN A 251 -17.83 -6.87 -37.05
CA GLN A 251 -19.23 -6.49 -37.27
C GLN A 251 -20.20 -7.14 -36.26
N ASP A 252 -20.00 -8.42 -35.92
CA ASP A 252 -20.87 -9.10 -34.94
C ASP A 252 -20.72 -8.50 -33.52
N ARG A 253 -19.50 -8.10 -33.13
CA ARG A 253 -19.27 -7.40 -31.85
C ARG A 253 -19.97 -6.05 -31.80
N GLU A 254 -20.00 -5.34 -32.92
CA GLU A 254 -20.65 -4.03 -33.00
C GLU A 254 -22.18 -4.15 -32.97
N ARG A 255 -22.75 -5.19 -33.60
CA ARG A 255 -24.17 -5.55 -33.51
C ARG A 255 -24.61 -5.87 -32.09
N GLN A 256 -23.81 -6.65 -31.35
CA GLN A 256 -24.08 -6.97 -29.94
C GLN A 256 -24.03 -5.72 -29.04
N ARG A 257 -23.14 -4.76 -29.32
CA ARG A 257 -23.09 -3.48 -28.59
C ARG A 257 -24.35 -2.64 -28.80
N ARG A 258 -24.88 -2.57 -30.02
CA ARG A 258 -26.10 -1.80 -30.31
C ARG A 258 -27.33 -2.38 -29.61
N HIS A 259 -27.46 -3.71 -29.55
CA HIS A 259 -28.58 -4.34 -28.82
C HIS A 259 -28.57 -4.07 -27.31
N ARG A 260 -27.39 -3.95 -26.68
CA ARG A 260 -27.32 -3.60 -25.25
C ARG A 260 -27.73 -2.16 -24.94
N LEU A 261 -27.60 -1.25 -25.89
CA LEU A 261 -27.92 0.18 -25.68
C LEU A 261 -29.40 0.51 -25.92
N HIS A 262 -30.19 -0.37 -26.54
CA HIS A 262 -31.62 -0.15 -26.79
C HIS A 262 -32.55 -0.99 -25.91
N GLY A 263 -32.01 -1.80 -24.98
CA GLY A 263 -32.79 -2.65 -24.07
C GLY A 263 -33.11 -2.05 -22.69
N ARG A 264 -32.85 -0.75 -22.46
CA ARG A 264 -33.23 -0.05 -21.22
C ARG A 264 -34.39 0.91 -21.50
N GLY A 265 -35.54 0.35 -21.83
CA GLY A 265 -36.83 1.05 -21.82
C GLY A 265 -37.76 0.37 -20.82
N ASP A 266 -38.19 1.14 -19.83
CA ASP A 266 -39.48 1.06 -19.15
C ASP A 266 -39.94 -0.26 -18.53
N HIS A 267 -39.55 -0.51 -17.27
CA HIS A 267 -40.39 -1.22 -16.30
C HIS A 267 -40.27 -0.48 -14.95
N SER A 268 -41.22 0.40 -14.65
CA SER A 268 -42.52 0.12 -14.02
C SER A 268 -42.42 0.00 -12.50
N LEU A 269 -43.01 1.00 -11.87
CA LEU A 269 -43.48 1.07 -10.49
C LEU A 269 -44.12 -0.24 -10.04
N CYS A 270 -43.76 -0.72 -8.84
CA CYS A 270 -44.61 -1.55 -7.97
C CYS A 270 -44.04 -1.60 -6.54
N THR A 271 -44.71 -0.86 -5.64
CA THR A 271 -45.25 -1.30 -4.34
C THR A 271 -44.50 -2.31 -3.45
N HIS A 272 -44.31 -1.90 -2.19
CA HIS A 272 -44.05 -2.73 -1.00
C HIS A 272 -45.07 -3.87 -0.81
N PRO A 273 -44.71 -4.92 -0.03
CA PRO A 273 -45.17 -4.94 1.36
C PRO A 273 -44.14 -5.39 2.40
N ALA A 274 -44.52 -5.19 3.65
CA ALA A 274 -43.78 -5.39 4.88
C ALA A 274 -43.87 -6.81 5.47
N ASN A 275 -42.90 -7.12 6.34
CA ASN A 275 -42.91 -8.08 7.47
C ASN A 275 -42.98 -9.60 7.16
N PRO A 276 -42.65 -10.53 8.11
CA PRO A 276 -42.34 -10.38 9.55
C PRO A 276 -41.12 -11.18 10.09
N MET A 277 -40.90 -11.01 11.40
CA MET A 277 -40.11 -11.83 12.33
C MET A 277 -40.24 -13.35 12.16
N LEU A 278 -39.16 -14.09 12.48
CA LEU A 278 -39.09 -15.39 13.20
C LEU A 278 -37.58 -15.60 13.55
N ALA A 279 -37.15 -15.54 14.81
CA ALA A 279 -37.20 -16.56 15.85
C ALA A 279 -36.13 -17.67 15.72
N ALA A 280 -35.23 -17.67 16.71
CA ALA A 280 -34.68 -18.81 17.49
C ALA A 280 -33.95 -19.99 16.81
N SER A 281 -32.77 -20.29 17.38
CA SER A 281 -32.13 -21.60 17.69
C SER A 281 -30.62 -21.46 17.47
N GLY A 282 -29.71 -21.64 18.43
CA GLY A 282 -29.68 -22.65 19.48
C GLY A 282 -28.84 -23.83 18.99
N LEU A 283 -27.56 -23.90 19.40
CA LEU A 283 -26.82 -25.10 19.86
C LEU A 283 -25.28 -24.89 19.78
N PRO A 284 -24.54 -25.14 20.88
CA PRO A 284 -23.08 -25.20 20.89
C PRO A 284 -22.58 -26.61 20.55
N VAL A 285 -21.62 -26.72 19.64
CA VAL A 285 -20.91 -27.98 19.35
C VAL A 285 -19.73 -28.10 20.31
N HIS A 286 -19.90 -29.00 21.27
CA HIS A 286 -18.85 -29.48 22.19
C HIS A 286 -18.03 -30.54 21.44
N VAL A 287 -16.74 -30.29 21.20
CA VAL A 287 -15.80 -31.29 20.68
C VAL A 287 -14.88 -31.72 21.83
N PRO A 288 -14.80 -33.01 22.18
CA PRO A 288 -13.83 -33.52 23.13
C PRO A 288 -12.54 -33.90 22.39
N HIS A 289 -11.44 -33.21 22.65
CA HIS A 289 -10.11 -33.71 22.29
C HIS A 289 -9.51 -34.48 23.47
N GLN A 290 -9.33 -35.77 23.22
CA GLN A 290 -8.68 -36.73 24.09
C GLN A 290 -7.20 -36.43 24.24
N ARG A 291 -6.73 -36.70 25.46
CA ARG A 291 -5.34 -36.73 25.92
C ARG A 291 -4.50 -37.70 25.09
N ALA A 292 -3.34 -37.25 24.67
CA ALA A 292 -2.16 -38.10 24.51
C ALA A 292 -1.04 -37.49 25.35
N THR A 293 -0.71 -38.19 26.44
CA THR A 293 0.41 -37.94 27.34
C THR A 293 1.70 -38.41 26.67
N THR A 294 2.63 -37.48 26.44
CA THR A 294 4.04 -37.79 26.26
C THR A 294 4.83 -36.98 27.26
N SER A 295 5.37 -37.70 28.24
CA SER A 295 6.28 -37.24 29.27
C SER A 295 7.56 -36.72 28.64
N ALA A 296 7.84 -35.43 28.83
CA ALA A 296 9.15 -34.84 28.61
C ALA A 296 9.56 -34.08 29.88
N THR A 297 10.75 -34.40 30.34
CA THR A 297 11.45 -33.90 31.52
C THR A 297 11.55 -32.36 31.51
N PRO A 298 11.19 -31.65 32.59
CA PRO A 298 11.39 -30.21 32.64
C PRO A 298 12.85 -29.90 32.98
N THR A 299 13.56 -29.32 32.02
CA THR A 299 14.69 -28.44 32.31
C THR A 299 14.17 -27.25 33.12
N THR A 300 14.83 -26.98 34.24
CA THR A 300 14.61 -25.85 35.14
C THR A 300 14.75 -24.54 34.37
N GLU A 301 13.66 -24.05 33.77
CA GLU A 301 13.53 -22.68 33.33
C GLU A 301 13.33 -21.83 34.58
N GLU A 302 14.36 -21.04 34.88
CA GLU A 302 14.38 -19.96 35.85
C GLU A 302 13.34 -18.92 35.38
N ASN A 303 12.07 -19.19 35.70
CA ASN A 303 10.99 -18.24 35.51
C ASN A 303 11.25 -17.07 36.45
N ASP A 304 11.89 -16.03 35.92
CA ASP A 304 11.82 -14.66 36.43
C ASP A 304 10.34 -14.25 36.43
N THR A 305 9.66 -14.69 37.48
CA THR A 305 8.30 -14.32 37.80
C THR A 305 8.35 -12.84 38.14
N VAL A 306 8.17 -12.00 37.12
CA VAL A 306 8.05 -10.56 37.25
C VAL A 306 7.01 -10.30 38.33
N ASN A 307 7.48 -9.82 39.46
CA ASN A 307 6.64 -9.63 40.63
C ASN A 307 5.61 -8.56 40.28
N LEU A 308 4.32 -8.91 40.37
CA LEU A 308 3.20 -8.00 40.11
C LEU A 308 3.33 -6.68 40.88
N THR A 309 3.97 -6.71 42.06
CA THR A 309 4.24 -5.51 42.86
C THR A 309 5.29 -4.60 42.23
N ASP A 310 6.34 -5.15 41.60
CA ASP A 310 7.36 -4.35 40.91
C ASP A 310 6.79 -3.73 39.63
N LEU A 311 5.91 -4.45 38.92
CA LEU A 311 5.17 -3.90 37.78
C LEU A 311 4.25 -2.73 38.19
N ALA A 312 3.56 -2.85 39.33
CA ALA A 312 2.71 -1.78 39.86
C ALA A 312 3.54 -0.55 40.27
N ARG A 313 4.71 -0.77 40.88
CA ARG A 313 5.65 0.31 41.24
C ARG A 313 6.17 1.03 40.00
N ALA A 314 6.61 0.30 38.98
CA ALA A 314 7.10 0.87 37.73
C ALA A 314 6.01 1.70 37.02
N ASN A 315 4.76 1.23 37.01
CA ASN A 315 3.64 1.98 36.44
C ASN A 315 3.33 3.28 37.20
N ALA A 316 3.43 3.27 38.54
CA ALA A 316 3.25 4.48 39.34
C ALA A 316 4.35 5.52 39.06
N GLU A 317 5.60 5.07 38.90
CA GLU A 317 6.74 5.91 38.55
C GLU A 317 6.59 6.53 37.15
N ILE A 318 6.18 5.73 36.16
CA ILE A 318 5.90 6.22 34.80
C ILE A 318 4.82 7.30 34.82
N ASN A 319 3.76 7.15 35.62
CA ASN A 319 2.69 8.16 35.70
C ASN A 319 3.18 9.45 36.38
N ARG A 320 3.99 9.33 37.43
CA ARG A 320 4.62 10.49 38.07
C ARG A 320 5.49 11.27 37.08
N LEU A 321 6.35 10.59 36.33
CA LEU A 321 7.23 11.22 35.32
C LEU A 321 6.42 11.88 34.19
N LYS A 322 5.30 11.28 33.78
CA LYS A 322 4.40 11.89 32.80
C LYS A 322 3.78 13.20 33.30
N ASP A 323 3.40 13.26 34.57
CA ASP A 323 2.80 14.47 35.14
C ASP A 323 3.86 15.56 35.34
N GLU A 324 5.09 15.21 35.71
CA GLU A 324 6.23 16.13 35.77
C GLU A 324 6.55 16.74 34.40
N ILE A 325 6.68 15.92 33.35
CA ILE A 325 6.90 16.38 31.97
C ILE A 325 5.75 17.28 31.48
N ARG A 326 4.51 17.00 31.87
CA ARG A 326 3.36 17.85 31.49
C ARG A 326 3.41 19.22 32.15
N GLU A 327 3.80 19.29 33.42
CA GLU A 327 3.95 20.57 34.11
C GLU A 327 5.14 21.38 33.55
N ASP A 328 6.26 20.73 33.23
CA ASP A 328 7.40 21.38 32.59
C ASP A 328 7.05 21.95 31.22
N LEU A 329 6.40 21.15 30.35
CA LEU A 329 5.93 21.61 29.04
C LEU A 329 4.89 22.74 29.16
N ARG A 330 4.03 22.69 30.18
CA ARG A 330 3.06 23.74 30.44
C ARG A 330 3.75 25.04 30.89
N ALA A 331 4.76 24.94 31.75
CA ALA A 331 5.55 26.08 32.19
C ALA A 331 6.32 26.71 31.01
N GLU A 332 6.92 25.88 30.14
CA GLU A 332 7.61 26.32 28.93
C GLU A 332 6.66 27.02 27.96
N LEU A 333 5.47 26.44 27.70
CA LEU A 333 4.44 27.07 26.87
C LEU A 333 3.94 28.39 27.45
N LEU A 334 3.76 28.50 28.77
CA LEU A 334 3.36 29.75 29.41
C LEU A 334 4.45 30.82 29.32
N ALA A 335 5.72 30.43 29.40
CA ALA A 335 6.86 31.31 29.19
C ALA A 335 6.93 31.82 27.75
N GLU A 336 6.80 30.93 26.76
CA GLU A 336 6.80 31.30 25.33
C GLU A 336 5.64 32.24 24.96
N LEU A 337 4.47 32.05 25.58
CA LEU A 337 3.30 32.91 25.35
C LEU A 337 3.39 34.26 26.08
N GLY A 338 4.44 34.52 26.85
CA GLY A 338 4.57 35.74 27.67
C GLY A 338 3.49 35.84 28.74
N LEU A 339 2.93 34.71 29.15
CA LEU A 339 1.87 34.61 30.16
C LEU A 339 2.41 34.23 31.55
N ALA A 340 3.73 33.97 31.66
CA ALA A 340 4.38 33.59 32.92
C ALA A 340 4.17 34.60 34.06
N ASP A 341 4.06 35.90 33.75
CA ASP A 341 3.90 36.97 34.75
C ASP A 341 2.46 37.45 34.96
N ARG A 342 1.47 36.85 34.29
CA ARG A 342 0.06 37.15 34.59
C ARG A 342 -0.38 36.32 35.80
N HIS A 343 0.20 36.66 36.96
CA HIS A 343 -0.44 36.37 38.24
C HIS A 343 -1.91 36.69 38.12
N THR A 344 -2.72 35.65 38.36
CA THR A 344 -4.17 35.65 38.51
C THR A 344 -4.65 36.97 39.07
N ALA A 345 -5.07 37.89 38.20
CA ALA A 345 -5.91 38.99 38.61
C ALA A 345 -7.11 38.34 39.32
N PRO A 346 -7.44 38.73 40.57
CA PRO A 346 -8.52 38.12 41.31
C PRO A 346 -9.77 38.18 40.44
N VAL A 347 -10.37 37.01 40.19
CA VAL A 347 -11.61 36.87 39.44
C VAL A 347 -12.62 37.81 40.08
N ARG A 348 -12.85 38.97 39.45
CA ARG A 348 -13.93 39.86 39.86
C ARG A 348 -15.20 39.07 39.63
N HIS A 349 -15.83 38.62 40.71
CA HIS A 349 -17.15 38.05 40.69
C HIS A 349 -18.08 39.03 39.95
N LEU A 350 -18.43 38.68 38.72
CA LEU A 350 -19.47 39.38 37.97
C LEU A 350 -20.73 39.25 38.82
N ARG A 351 -21.23 40.38 39.33
CA ARG A 351 -22.51 40.40 40.04
C ARG A 351 -23.59 39.89 39.09
N PRO A 352 -24.52 39.06 39.60
CA PRO A 352 -25.68 38.64 38.82
C PRO A 352 -26.43 39.89 38.35
N VAL A 353 -26.73 39.93 37.06
CA VAL A 353 -27.59 40.93 36.46
C VAL A 353 -29.01 40.59 36.90
N ASP A 354 -29.61 41.45 37.74
CA ASP A 354 -31.01 41.35 38.13
C ASP A 354 -31.89 41.65 36.91
N ASP A 355 -32.38 40.60 36.26
CA ASP A 355 -33.47 40.66 35.28
C ASP A 355 -34.80 40.98 36.01
N ARG A 356 -35.00 42.25 36.37
CA ARG A 356 -36.34 42.79 36.65
C ARG A 356 -36.92 43.38 35.37
N ALA A 357 -37.47 42.49 34.55
CA ALA A 357 -38.43 42.84 33.52
C ALA A 357 -39.63 43.53 34.17
N THR A 358 -39.70 44.84 34.03
CA THR A 358 -40.86 45.65 34.41
C THR A 358 -41.85 45.60 33.25
N SER A 359 -42.94 44.86 33.42
CA SER A 359 -44.08 44.85 32.49
C SER A 359 -44.80 46.21 32.53
N PRO A 360 -44.95 46.94 31.41
CA PRO A 360 -45.86 48.07 31.36
C PRO A 360 -47.30 47.55 31.20
N SER A 361 -48.14 47.87 32.19
CA SER A 361 -49.59 47.72 32.12
C SER A 361 -50.14 48.62 31.00
N MET A 362 -50.83 48.01 30.04
CA MET A 362 -51.78 48.72 29.18
C MET A 362 -53.04 49.00 29.99
N GLU A 363 -53.13 50.21 30.52
CA GLU A 363 -54.38 50.76 31.03
C GLU A 363 -55.18 51.37 29.88
N THR A 364 -56.45 51.01 29.87
CA THR A 364 -57.47 51.27 28.86
C THR A 364 -58.04 52.67 29.06
N ALA A 365 -58.25 53.42 27.97
CA ALA A 365 -59.13 54.59 27.98
C ALA A 365 -59.98 54.63 26.71
N ARG A 366 -61.30 54.71 26.95
CA ARG A 366 -62.35 55.06 26.00
C ARG A 366 -62.38 56.56 25.77
#